data_AF-A0A969BTF3-F1
#
_entry.id   AF-A0A969BTF3-F1
#
_cell.length_a   1.000
_cell.length_b   1.000
_cell.length_c   1.000
_cell.angle_alpha   90.00
_cell.angle_beta   90.00
_cell.angle_gamma   90.00
#
_symmetry.space_group_name_H-M   'P 1'
#
loop_
_entity.id
_entity.type
_entity.pdbx_description
1 polymer ?
#
loop_
_entity_poly.entity_id
_entity_poly.type
_entity_poly.pdbx_seq_one_letter_code
_entity_poly.pdbx_strand_id
1 'polypeptide(L)'
;MTGEAPPSAVLTKAAQALDRDMREQDWANLYWFDGFDDRDMAVVNANRHFAGLVGYVRLATKANDANGRALGMALLAKATALRVGMAKYPRYLYSAGLTDLPSEADWLVKQTAQVWRGYLYVNNWTGANDDPRQIAMLNQFRTYLHDQSGTSGNNENDCCFTDSHLIAYRDLTPELARLLSDKAKADAEIYARKVKALFPHWYAAFAEGTLGHEHNLSHPVDSYQTFLAEAWLNGNAVNANDLAYYADISLAGVWRPVLHAQAGRACALTVAGCGRRANRH
;
A
#
# COMPACT_ATOMS: atom_id res chain seq x y z
N MET A 1 -0.50 -13.04 26.80
CA MET A 1 0.53 -14.02 26.41
C MET A 1 1.06 -14.68 27.68
N THR A 2 1.18 -16.00 27.72
CA THR A 2 1.37 -16.81 28.95
C THR A 2 2.74 -16.69 29.64
N GLY A 3 3.67 -15.88 29.11
CA GLY A 3 5.02 -15.72 29.67
C GLY A 3 5.97 -16.90 29.40
N GLU A 4 5.44 -18.00 28.87
CA GLU A 4 6.21 -19.21 28.54
C GLU A 4 7.16 -18.98 27.37
N ALA A 5 8.31 -19.65 27.44
CA ALA A 5 9.26 -19.68 26.34
C ALA A 5 8.62 -20.39 25.13
N PRO A 6 8.84 -19.88 23.89
CA PRO A 6 8.35 -20.55 22.70
C PRO A 6 9.02 -21.93 22.56
N PRO A 7 8.33 -22.95 22.03
CA PRO A 7 8.96 -24.23 21.74
C PRO A 7 10.20 -24.06 20.86
N SER A 8 11.28 -24.80 21.15
CA SER A 8 12.55 -24.71 20.40
C SER A 8 12.40 -24.93 18.89
N ALA A 9 11.44 -25.76 18.50
CA ALA A 9 11.08 -25.99 17.10
C ALA A 9 10.60 -24.70 16.38
N VAL A 10 9.94 -23.78 17.09
CA VAL A 10 9.48 -22.50 16.53
C VAL A 10 10.67 -21.60 16.23
N LEU A 11 11.62 -21.47 17.16
CA LEU A 11 12.82 -20.67 16.95
C LEU A 11 13.68 -21.26 15.81
N THR A 12 13.81 -22.59 15.76
CA THR A 12 14.53 -23.28 14.68
C THR A 12 13.92 -22.97 13.31
N LYS A 13 12.58 -23.04 13.18
CA LYS A 13 11.90 -22.68 11.92
C LYS A 13 12.07 -21.21 11.56
N ALA A 14 12.03 -20.32 12.55
CA ALA A 14 12.24 -18.90 12.33
C ALA A 14 13.67 -18.60 11.84
N ALA A 15 14.67 -19.25 12.42
CA ALA A 15 16.06 -19.17 11.96
C ALA A 15 16.23 -19.73 10.54
N GLN A 16 15.61 -20.87 10.22
CA GLN A 16 15.65 -21.44 8.87
C GLN A 16 15.01 -20.53 7.81
N ALA A 17 13.89 -19.89 8.16
CA ALA A 17 13.24 -18.91 7.28
C ALA A 17 14.15 -17.70 7.06
N LEU A 18 14.73 -17.15 8.14
CA LEU A 18 15.68 -16.05 8.06
C LEU A 18 16.90 -16.40 7.22
N ASP A 19 17.50 -17.57 7.43
CA ASP A 19 18.66 -18.04 6.67
C ASP A 19 18.35 -18.17 5.17
N ARG A 20 17.15 -18.65 4.82
CA ARG A 20 16.72 -18.68 3.42
C ARG A 20 16.62 -17.28 2.85
N ASP A 21 15.89 -16.40 3.53
CA ASP A 21 15.71 -15.01 3.13
C ASP A 21 17.07 -14.29 2.96
N MET A 22 18.04 -14.54 3.84
CA MET A 22 19.40 -13.96 3.76
C MET A 22 20.26 -14.54 2.64
N ARG A 23 20.07 -15.81 2.26
CA ARG A 23 20.76 -16.39 1.09
C ARG A 23 20.24 -15.81 -0.22
N GLU A 24 18.94 -15.52 -0.25
CA GLU A 24 18.29 -14.92 -1.41
C GLU A 24 18.55 -13.41 -1.47
N GLN A 25 19.03 -12.79 -0.39
CA GLN A 25 19.22 -11.34 -0.31
C GLN A 25 20.46 -10.84 -1.08
N ASP A 26 20.29 -9.96 -2.08
CA ASP A 26 21.42 -9.20 -2.65
C ASP A 26 21.89 -8.14 -1.65
N TRP A 27 23.20 -8.15 -1.40
CA TRP A 27 23.87 -7.31 -0.43
C TRP A 27 24.09 -5.88 -0.94
N ALA A 28 24.16 -5.65 -2.26
CA ALA A 28 24.52 -4.35 -2.83
C ALA A 28 23.40 -3.30 -2.71
N ASN A 29 22.16 -3.75 -2.82
CA ASN A 29 20.92 -2.97 -2.90
C ASN A 29 20.00 -3.28 -1.69
N LEU A 30 20.49 -4.10 -0.74
CA LEU A 30 19.92 -4.36 0.58
C LEU A 30 18.50 -4.95 0.59
N TYR A 31 17.95 -5.33 -0.57
CA TYR A 31 16.52 -5.59 -0.75
C TYR A 31 16.19 -6.86 -1.53
N TRP A 32 16.98 -7.27 -2.52
CA TRP A 32 16.53 -8.23 -3.53
C TRP A 32 16.45 -9.61 -2.96
N PHE A 33 15.34 -10.31 -3.10
CA PHE A 33 15.29 -11.75 -2.93
C PHE A 33 15.40 -12.39 -4.33
N ASP A 34 16.31 -13.32 -4.50
CA ASP A 34 16.46 -14.10 -5.74
C ASP A 34 15.10 -14.63 -6.24
N GLY A 35 14.80 -14.45 -7.52
CA GLY A 35 13.52 -14.83 -8.15
C GLY A 35 12.31 -13.90 -7.91
N PHE A 36 12.51 -12.72 -7.30
CA PHE A 36 11.49 -11.66 -7.19
C PHE A 36 11.79 -10.46 -8.07
N ASP A 37 12.68 -10.64 -9.04
CA ASP A 37 13.33 -9.55 -9.71
C ASP A 37 12.47 -8.81 -10.74
N ASP A 38 11.42 -9.49 -11.19
CA ASP A 38 10.43 -9.02 -12.14
C ASP A 38 9.15 -8.48 -11.48
N ARG A 39 9.06 -8.47 -10.14
CA ARG A 39 7.81 -8.16 -9.43
C ARG A 39 7.73 -6.73 -8.91
N ASP A 40 6.59 -6.09 -9.14
CA ASP A 40 6.24 -4.75 -8.66
C ASP A 40 5.79 -4.74 -7.19
N MET A 41 6.62 -5.28 -6.30
CA MET A 41 6.33 -5.42 -4.86
C MET A 41 7.46 -4.95 -3.95
N ALA A 42 8.27 -3.98 -4.41
CA ALA A 42 9.44 -3.47 -3.69
C ALA A 42 9.13 -3.11 -2.22
N VAL A 43 8.30 -2.09 -2.01
CA VAL A 43 7.90 -1.65 -0.67
C VAL A 43 7.14 -2.74 0.10
N VAL A 44 6.31 -3.54 -0.57
CA VAL A 44 5.55 -4.62 0.06
C VAL A 44 6.49 -5.65 0.69
N ASN A 45 7.47 -6.17 -0.04
CA ASN A 45 8.38 -7.15 0.53
C ASN A 45 9.31 -6.51 1.57
N ALA A 46 9.64 -5.22 1.46
CA ALA A 46 10.40 -4.52 2.48
C ALA A 46 9.62 -4.45 3.81
N ASN A 47 8.31 -4.17 3.74
CA ASN A 47 7.43 -4.19 4.90
C ASN A 47 7.31 -5.61 5.49
N ARG A 48 7.11 -6.64 4.65
CA ARG A 48 7.08 -8.05 5.08
C ARG A 48 8.38 -8.49 5.76
N HIS A 49 9.51 -8.14 5.17
CA HIS A 49 10.82 -8.47 5.71
C HIS A 49 11.03 -7.81 7.08
N PHE A 50 10.68 -6.52 7.20
CA PHE A 50 10.70 -5.81 8.47
C PHE A 50 9.80 -6.49 9.51
N ALA A 51 8.57 -6.87 9.13
CA ALA A 51 7.64 -7.60 10.00
C ALA A 51 8.21 -8.93 10.48
N GLY A 52 8.82 -9.71 9.57
CA GLY A 52 9.50 -10.96 9.87
C GLY A 52 10.63 -10.78 10.89
N LEU A 53 11.46 -9.73 10.72
CA LEU A 53 12.56 -9.43 11.63
C LEU A 53 12.07 -8.99 13.03
N VAL A 54 11.00 -8.19 13.10
CA VAL A 54 10.34 -7.87 14.39
C VAL A 54 9.88 -9.15 15.09
N GLY A 55 9.24 -10.07 14.34
CA GLY A 55 8.83 -11.37 14.85
C GLY A 55 10.01 -12.21 15.36
N TYR A 56 11.08 -12.29 14.57
CA TYR A 56 12.30 -13.03 14.91
C TYR A 56 12.97 -12.49 16.18
N VAL A 57 13.16 -11.18 16.29
CA VAL A 57 13.72 -10.54 17.50
C VAL A 57 12.89 -10.84 18.74
N ARG A 58 11.55 -10.79 18.63
CA ARG A 58 10.64 -11.12 19.72
C ARG A 58 10.75 -12.59 20.14
N LEU A 59 10.82 -13.51 19.17
CA LEU A 59 10.98 -14.93 19.44
C LEU A 59 12.33 -15.22 20.12
N ALA A 60 13.43 -14.68 19.59
CA ALA A 60 14.76 -14.85 20.18
C ALA A 60 14.83 -14.28 21.60
N THR A 61 14.21 -13.11 21.84
CA THR A 61 14.11 -12.52 23.18
C THR A 61 13.36 -13.44 24.15
N LYS A 62 12.21 -14.00 23.75
CA LYS A 62 11.45 -14.92 24.61
C LYS A 62 12.15 -16.25 24.85
N ALA A 63 12.93 -16.72 23.89
CA ALA A 63 13.73 -17.95 24.01
C ALA A 63 15.04 -17.73 24.79
N ASN A 64 15.33 -16.50 25.23
CA ASN A 64 16.61 -16.10 25.82
C ASN A 64 17.83 -16.41 24.93
N ASP A 65 17.65 -16.37 23.61
CA ASP A 65 18.71 -16.53 22.62
C ASP A 65 19.37 -15.17 22.34
N ALA A 66 20.47 -14.92 23.04
CA ALA A 66 21.21 -13.66 22.93
C ALA A 66 21.79 -13.43 21.52
N ASN A 67 22.26 -14.49 20.86
CA ASN A 67 22.90 -14.39 19.54
C ASN A 67 21.86 -14.14 18.46
N GLY A 68 20.75 -14.90 18.46
CA GLY A 68 19.63 -14.69 17.55
C GLY A 68 19.05 -13.28 17.70
N ARG A 69 18.90 -12.79 18.95
CA ARG A 69 18.46 -11.42 19.20
C ARG A 69 19.42 -10.38 18.62
N ALA A 70 20.72 -10.53 18.84
CA ALA A 70 21.73 -9.60 18.34
C ALA A 70 21.74 -9.53 16.80
N LEU A 71 21.74 -10.70 16.13
CA LEU A 71 21.64 -10.79 14.68
C LEU A 71 20.35 -10.16 14.15
N GLY A 72 19.20 -10.53 14.74
CA GLY A 72 17.90 -9.99 14.36
C GLY A 72 17.83 -8.47 14.47
N MET A 73 18.41 -7.89 15.52
CA MET A 73 18.48 -6.44 15.70
C MET A 73 19.38 -5.76 14.65
N ALA A 74 20.52 -6.36 14.30
CA ALA A 74 21.39 -5.82 13.26
C ALA A 74 20.69 -5.80 11.88
N LEU A 75 20.00 -6.90 11.54
CA LEU A 75 19.21 -6.99 10.31
C LEU A 75 18.01 -6.04 10.33
N LEU A 76 17.36 -5.86 11.48
CA LEU A 76 16.27 -4.90 11.63
C LEU A 76 16.76 -3.45 11.41
N ALA A 77 17.98 -3.11 11.86
CA ALA A 77 18.59 -1.82 11.56
C ALA A 77 18.87 -1.63 10.06
N LYS A 78 19.32 -2.67 9.36
CA LYS A 78 19.46 -2.67 7.89
C LYS A 78 18.10 -2.44 7.20
N ALA A 79 17.07 -3.18 7.59
CA ALA A 79 15.72 -3.04 7.05
C ALA A 79 15.11 -1.65 7.33
N THR A 80 15.40 -1.08 8.50
CA THR A 80 15.02 0.30 8.88
C THR A 80 15.61 1.31 7.90
N ALA A 81 16.92 1.28 7.68
CA ALA A 81 17.60 2.21 6.78
C ALA A 81 17.04 2.11 5.35
N LEU A 82 16.88 0.88 4.86
CA LEU A 82 16.29 0.61 3.56
C LEU A 82 14.90 1.23 3.43
N ARG A 83 13.97 0.93 4.36
CA ARG A 83 12.57 1.33 4.21
C ARG A 83 12.38 2.84 4.35
N VAL A 84 13.18 3.51 5.19
CA VAL A 84 13.24 4.98 5.24
C VAL A 84 13.78 5.54 3.93
N GLY A 85 14.83 4.93 3.37
CA GLY A 85 15.36 5.27 2.05
C GLY A 85 14.29 5.17 0.97
N MET A 86 13.55 4.05 0.92
CA MET A 86 12.46 3.84 -0.03
C MET A 86 11.35 4.90 0.09
N ALA A 87 10.99 5.31 1.32
CA ALA A 87 9.97 6.35 1.53
C ALA A 87 10.41 7.71 0.95
N LYS A 88 11.68 8.06 1.12
CA LYS A 88 12.26 9.34 0.68
C LYS A 88 12.65 9.36 -0.79
N TYR A 89 12.86 8.20 -1.39
CA TYR A 89 13.42 8.07 -2.73
C TYR A 89 12.63 8.82 -3.81
N PRO A 90 11.28 8.77 -3.84
CA PRO A 90 10.52 9.54 -4.81
C PRO A 90 10.86 11.03 -4.77
N ARG A 91 10.93 11.63 -3.57
CA ARG A 91 11.30 13.06 -3.42
C ARG A 91 12.75 13.32 -3.79
N TYR A 92 13.64 12.39 -3.45
CA TYR A 92 15.05 12.48 -3.83
C TYR A 92 15.21 12.61 -5.34
N LEU A 93 14.50 11.80 -6.15
CA LEU A 93 14.58 11.87 -7.61
C LEU A 93 14.28 13.27 -8.14
N TYR A 94 13.27 13.96 -7.60
CA TYR A 94 12.96 15.34 -7.98
C TYR A 94 14.06 16.31 -7.54
N SER A 95 14.48 16.25 -6.27
CA SER A 95 15.50 17.18 -5.74
C SER A 95 16.86 17.03 -6.41
N ALA A 96 17.18 15.84 -6.90
CA ALA A 96 18.43 15.54 -7.59
C ALA A 96 18.37 15.83 -9.10
N GLY A 97 17.21 16.25 -9.64
CA GLY A 97 17.02 16.44 -11.08
C GLY A 97 17.09 15.15 -11.89
N LEU A 98 16.80 14.00 -11.27
CA LEU A 98 16.77 12.68 -11.92
C LEU A 98 15.39 12.36 -12.52
N THR A 99 14.38 13.11 -12.13
CA THR A 99 13.06 13.10 -12.77
C THR A 99 12.53 14.53 -12.82
N ASP A 100 11.85 14.85 -13.91
CA ASP A 100 11.20 16.14 -14.07
C ASP A 100 9.79 16.14 -13.47
N LEU A 101 9.36 17.32 -13.05
CA LEU A 101 7.94 17.55 -12.83
C LEU A 101 7.24 17.58 -14.19
N PRO A 102 6.10 16.90 -14.33
CA PRO A 102 5.26 17.01 -15.51
C PRO A 102 4.91 18.47 -15.79
N SER A 103 5.06 18.91 -17.04
CA SER A 103 4.76 20.29 -17.45
C SER A 103 3.26 20.62 -17.38
N GLU A 104 2.41 19.60 -17.43
CA GLU A 104 0.96 19.72 -17.35
C GLU A 104 0.45 19.12 -16.03
N ALA A 105 -0.33 19.88 -15.27
CA ALA A 105 -0.80 19.45 -13.95
C ALA A 105 -1.76 18.24 -14.00
N ASP A 106 -2.41 18.01 -15.15
CA ASP A 106 -3.37 16.95 -15.44
C ASP A 106 -2.78 15.83 -16.33
N TRP A 107 -1.46 15.82 -16.56
CA TRP A 107 -0.79 14.86 -17.44
C TRP A 107 -1.16 13.41 -17.11
N LEU A 108 -1.28 13.05 -15.81
CA LEU A 108 -1.56 11.69 -15.39
C LEU A 108 -2.97 11.31 -15.83
N VAL A 109 -3.94 12.20 -15.64
CA VAL A 109 -5.34 12.01 -16.08
C VAL A 109 -5.40 11.87 -17.61
N LYS A 110 -4.61 12.65 -18.35
CA LYS A 110 -4.50 12.53 -19.81
C LYS A 110 -3.86 11.21 -20.26
N GLN A 111 -2.76 10.81 -19.63
CA GLN A 111 -2.04 9.58 -19.96
C GLN A 111 -2.88 8.33 -19.66
N THR A 112 -3.65 8.39 -18.58
CA THR A 112 -4.50 7.30 -18.13
C THR A 112 -5.95 7.46 -18.58
N ALA A 113 -6.25 8.45 -19.43
CA ALA A 113 -7.53 8.52 -20.10
C ALA A 113 -7.69 7.23 -20.92
N GLN A 114 -8.67 6.40 -20.57
CA GLN A 114 -8.92 5.02 -21.06
C GLN A 114 -8.22 3.88 -20.30
N VAL A 115 -7.49 4.16 -19.22
CA VAL A 115 -6.97 3.14 -18.31
C VAL A 115 -7.86 3.12 -17.06
N TRP A 116 -8.73 2.12 -16.99
CA TRP A 116 -9.89 2.14 -16.09
C TRP A 116 -9.60 1.79 -14.63
N ARG A 117 -8.36 1.46 -14.26
CA ARG A 117 -8.06 0.86 -12.94
C ARG A 117 -6.77 1.37 -12.32
N GLY A 118 -6.85 1.70 -11.03
CA GLY A 118 -5.74 1.49 -10.11
C GLY A 118 -4.80 2.65 -9.79
N TYR A 119 -4.94 3.80 -10.45
CA TYR A 119 -4.09 4.95 -10.15
C TYR A 119 -4.67 5.85 -9.04
N LEU A 120 -3.81 6.28 -8.13
CA LEU A 120 -4.03 7.43 -7.27
C LEU A 120 -3.84 8.70 -8.11
N TYR A 121 -4.89 9.05 -8.87
CA TYR A 121 -4.93 10.24 -9.72
C TYR A 121 -4.55 11.52 -8.98
N VAL A 122 -3.67 12.30 -9.59
CA VAL A 122 -3.28 13.61 -9.08
C VAL A 122 -3.77 14.67 -10.05
N ASN A 123 -4.91 15.30 -9.73
CA ASN A 123 -5.53 16.32 -10.58
C ASN A 123 -4.72 17.62 -10.67
N ASN A 124 -3.84 17.88 -9.70
CA ASN A 124 -3.01 19.06 -9.66
C ASN A 124 -1.61 18.68 -9.18
N TRP A 125 -0.79 18.13 -10.08
CA TRP A 125 0.57 17.71 -9.78
C TRP A 125 1.52 18.92 -9.88
N THR A 126 1.63 19.69 -8.80
CA THR A 126 2.40 20.95 -8.80
C THR A 126 3.83 20.80 -8.31
N GLY A 127 4.14 19.70 -7.63
CA GLY A 127 5.44 19.50 -7.04
C GLY A 127 5.69 18.08 -6.60
N ALA A 128 6.89 17.86 -6.06
CA ALA A 128 7.30 16.56 -5.55
C ALA A 128 6.31 16.05 -4.48
N ASN A 129 5.81 16.91 -3.60
CA ASN A 129 4.89 16.50 -2.53
C ASN A 129 3.48 16.07 -3.00
N ASP A 130 3.21 16.12 -4.30
CA ASP A 130 1.97 15.66 -4.90
C ASP A 130 2.04 14.25 -5.46
N ASP A 131 3.23 13.68 -5.60
CA ASP A 131 3.44 12.38 -6.20
C ASP A 131 3.30 11.25 -5.16
N PRO A 132 2.21 10.45 -5.23
CA PRO A 132 1.97 9.37 -4.29
C PRO A 132 2.82 8.14 -4.59
N ARG A 133 3.43 8.03 -5.76
CA ARG A 133 4.10 6.79 -6.18
C ARG A 133 5.22 6.44 -5.20
N GLN A 134 5.33 5.15 -4.92
CA GLN A 134 6.37 4.56 -4.10
C GLN A 134 7.25 3.67 -4.96
N ILE A 135 8.37 3.20 -4.40
CA ILE A 135 9.19 2.22 -5.11
C ILE A 135 8.38 0.93 -5.26
N ALA A 136 8.02 0.60 -6.50
CA ALA A 136 7.35 -0.65 -6.87
C ALA A 136 8.38 -1.70 -7.31
N MET A 137 9.50 -1.28 -7.91
CA MET A 137 10.64 -2.15 -8.23
C MET A 137 11.97 -1.45 -7.93
N LEU A 138 12.98 -2.19 -7.46
CA LEU A 138 14.27 -1.62 -6.99
C LEU A 138 15.55 -2.34 -7.49
N ASN A 139 15.64 -2.75 -8.74
CA ASN A 139 16.84 -3.29 -9.43
C ASN A 139 18.25 -2.99 -8.95
N GLN A 140 19.18 -3.93 -9.18
CA GLN A 140 20.44 -3.58 -9.86
C GLN A 140 20.24 -2.85 -11.22
N PHE A 141 19.13 -3.06 -11.95
CA PHE A 141 18.95 -2.48 -13.30
C PHE A 141 18.01 -1.27 -13.36
N ARG A 142 16.95 -1.23 -12.56
CA ARG A 142 15.99 -0.12 -12.55
C ARG A 142 15.41 0.18 -11.18
N THR A 143 15.14 1.45 -10.92
CA THR A 143 14.15 1.83 -9.91
C THR A 143 12.88 2.27 -10.62
N TYR A 144 11.75 1.67 -10.24
CA TYR A 144 10.45 1.96 -10.84
C TYR A 144 9.47 2.43 -9.76
N LEU A 145 8.83 3.56 -10.01
CA LEU A 145 7.83 4.12 -9.11
C LEU A 145 6.42 3.79 -9.59
N HIS A 146 5.61 3.23 -8.69
CA HIS A 146 4.18 3.02 -8.90
C HIS A 146 3.44 3.24 -7.58
N ASP A 147 2.15 3.49 -7.64
CA ASP A 147 1.23 3.51 -6.51
C ASP A 147 0.57 2.14 -6.23
N GLN A 148 0.67 1.15 -7.12
CA GLN A 148 0.01 -0.14 -6.94
C GLN A 148 0.89 -1.31 -7.42
N SER A 149 0.53 -2.53 -7.00
CA SER A 149 1.30 -3.77 -7.25
C SER A 149 0.87 -4.54 -8.50
N GLY A 150 -0.12 -4.04 -9.22
CA GLY A 150 -0.60 -4.61 -10.47
C GLY A 150 -0.74 -3.52 -11.52
N THR A 151 -0.34 -3.83 -12.75
CA THR A 151 -0.73 -3.08 -13.93
C THR A 151 -1.75 -3.93 -14.66
N SER A 152 -3.05 -3.64 -14.51
CA SER A 152 -4.02 -4.21 -15.44
C SER A 152 -3.78 -3.54 -16.79
N GLY A 153 -2.98 -4.19 -17.64
CA GLY A 153 -2.72 -3.72 -18.99
C GLY A 153 -4.00 -3.74 -19.82
N ASN A 154 -4.19 -2.70 -20.63
CA ASN A 154 -5.23 -2.58 -21.65
C ASN A 154 -5.03 -3.57 -22.83
N ASN A 155 -4.30 -4.66 -22.61
CA ASN A 155 -4.14 -5.70 -23.60
C ASN A 155 -5.30 -6.66 -23.42
N GLU A 156 -6.18 -6.73 -24.42
CA GLU A 156 -7.25 -7.72 -24.53
C GLU A 156 -6.75 -9.18 -24.37
N ASN A 157 -5.43 -9.39 -24.39
CA ASN A 157 -4.74 -10.68 -24.22
C ASN A 157 -4.15 -10.93 -22.82
N ASP A 158 -4.06 -9.93 -21.94
CA ASP A 158 -3.67 -10.14 -20.54
C ASP A 158 -4.91 -10.49 -19.70
N CYS A 159 -5.38 -11.74 -19.89
CA CYS A 159 -6.47 -12.34 -19.11
C CYS A 159 -6.15 -12.52 -17.62
N CYS A 160 -4.94 -12.15 -17.18
CA CYS A 160 -4.51 -12.21 -15.80
C CYS A 160 -4.83 -10.87 -15.14
N PHE A 161 -6.06 -10.73 -14.65
CA PHE A 161 -6.45 -9.71 -13.69
C PHE A 161 -5.54 -9.81 -12.46
N THR A 162 -4.39 -9.12 -12.46
CA THR A 162 -3.61 -8.99 -11.23
C THR A 162 -4.32 -7.99 -10.35
N ASP A 163 -4.92 -8.48 -9.27
CA ASP A 163 -5.52 -7.65 -8.22
C ASP A 163 -4.55 -6.54 -7.85
N SER A 164 -4.94 -5.31 -8.15
CA SER A 164 -4.07 -4.16 -7.97
C SER A 164 -4.25 -3.65 -6.55
N HIS A 165 -3.23 -3.83 -5.72
CA HIS A 165 -3.24 -3.40 -4.32
C HIS A 165 -2.40 -2.16 -4.10
N LEU A 166 -2.80 -1.35 -3.12
CA LEU A 166 -2.07 -0.19 -2.65
C LEU A 166 -0.74 -0.63 -2.02
N ILE A 167 0.40 -0.23 -2.58
CA ILE A 167 1.69 -0.82 -2.16
C ILE A 167 2.31 -0.17 -0.93
N ALA A 168 1.99 1.10 -0.64
CA ALA A 168 2.72 1.87 0.37
C ALA A 168 2.65 1.27 1.78
N TYR A 169 1.48 0.75 2.13
CA TYR A 169 1.15 0.27 3.48
C TYR A 169 0.92 -1.23 3.54
N ARG A 170 1.20 -1.95 2.44
CA ARG A 170 1.01 -3.39 2.41
C ARG A 170 1.93 -4.09 3.39
N ASP A 171 1.35 -4.89 4.28
CA ASP A 171 2.06 -5.60 5.35
C ASP A 171 2.79 -4.67 6.35
N LEU A 172 2.31 -3.43 6.51
CA LEU A 172 2.80 -2.48 7.51
C LEU A 172 2.58 -3.01 8.94
N THR A 173 3.61 -2.93 9.79
CA THR A 173 3.50 -3.23 11.23
C THR A 173 3.46 -1.96 12.08
N PRO A 174 2.99 -2.02 13.35
CA PRO A 174 3.00 -0.86 14.24
C PRO A 174 4.41 -0.26 14.44
N GLU A 175 5.43 -1.11 14.54
CA GLU A 175 6.82 -0.69 14.72
C GLU A 175 7.34 0.04 13.49
N LEU A 176 7.00 -0.46 12.30
CA LEU A 176 7.38 0.18 11.05
C LEU A 176 6.63 1.50 10.85
N ALA A 177 5.34 1.54 11.15
CA ALA A 177 4.56 2.76 11.06
C ALA A 177 5.10 3.84 12.01
N ARG A 178 5.48 3.47 13.25
CA ARG A 178 6.14 4.38 14.19
C ARG A 178 7.47 4.89 13.63
N LEU A 179 8.30 4.00 13.06
CA LEU A 179 9.55 4.39 12.42
C LEU A 179 9.31 5.41 11.29
N LEU A 180 8.31 5.17 10.43
CA LEU A 180 7.98 6.07 9.34
C LEU A 180 7.44 7.40 9.86
N SER A 181 6.61 7.41 10.90
CA SER A 181 6.16 8.63 11.58
C SER A 181 7.32 9.42 12.19
N ASP A 182 8.35 8.75 12.71
CA ASP A 182 9.49 9.44 13.33
C ASP A 182 10.51 9.95 12.30
N LYS A 183 10.71 9.24 11.18
CA LYS A 183 11.85 9.48 10.26
C LYS A 183 11.45 9.93 8.85
N ALA A 184 10.22 9.68 8.43
CA ALA A 184 9.76 9.91 7.07
C ALA A 184 8.28 10.33 7.01
N LYS A 185 7.76 11.00 8.05
CA LYS A 185 6.33 11.31 8.18
C LYS A 185 5.76 12.02 6.96
N ALA A 186 6.41 13.11 6.58
CA ALA A 186 5.99 13.94 5.45
C ALA A 186 5.91 13.15 4.14
N ASP A 187 6.81 12.17 3.94
CA ASP A 187 6.84 11.30 2.77
C ASP A 187 5.77 10.20 2.86
N ALA A 188 5.68 9.57 4.04
CA ALA A 188 4.78 8.45 4.31
C ALA A 188 3.31 8.86 4.26
N GLU A 189 2.95 10.10 4.64
CA GLU A 189 1.56 10.59 4.67
C GLU A 189 1.01 11.03 3.32
N ILE A 190 1.88 11.29 2.32
CA ILE A 190 1.43 11.69 0.97
C ILE A 190 0.45 10.67 0.42
N TYR A 191 0.79 9.39 0.56
CA TYR A 191 0.01 8.30 0.02
C TYR A 191 -1.39 8.25 0.66
N ALA A 192 -1.50 8.21 1.99
CA ALA A 192 -2.79 8.20 2.69
C ALA A 192 -3.63 9.45 2.39
N ARG A 193 -3.00 10.62 2.32
CA ARG A 193 -3.68 11.87 1.93
C ARG A 193 -4.29 11.77 0.53
N LYS A 194 -3.57 11.17 -0.43
CA LYS A 194 -4.07 11.00 -1.82
C LYS A 194 -5.17 9.93 -1.90
N VAL A 195 -5.04 8.83 -1.17
CA VAL A 195 -6.12 7.82 -1.01
C VAL A 195 -7.39 8.48 -0.48
N LYS A 196 -7.31 9.25 0.61
CA LYS A 196 -8.47 9.93 1.20
C LYS A 196 -9.08 11.00 0.28
N ALA A 197 -8.24 11.71 -0.47
CA ALA A 197 -8.72 12.74 -1.40
C ALA A 197 -9.50 12.14 -2.58
N LEU A 198 -9.08 10.97 -3.07
CA LEU A 198 -9.68 10.30 -4.22
C LEU A 198 -10.84 9.39 -3.83
N PHE A 199 -10.70 8.72 -2.71
CA PHE A 199 -11.62 7.71 -2.20
C PHE A 199 -12.06 8.12 -0.79
N PRO A 200 -12.86 9.19 -0.63
CA PRO A 200 -13.24 9.67 0.70
C PRO A 200 -13.94 8.59 1.53
N HIS A 201 -14.64 7.66 0.87
CA HIS A 201 -15.28 6.51 1.50
C HIS A 201 -14.51 5.19 1.28
N TRP A 202 -13.17 5.19 1.23
CA TRP A 202 -12.32 4.01 0.98
C TRP A 202 -12.62 2.78 1.87
N TYR A 203 -13.27 2.99 3.01
CA TYR A 203 -13.71 1.96 3.95
C TYR A 203 -15.09 1.40 3.59
N ALA A 204 -15.97 2.14 2.91
CA ALA A 204 -17.34 1.74 2.65
C ALA A 204 -17.48 0.80 1.43
N ALA A 205 -18.52 -0.04 1.46
CA ALA A 205 -18.98 -0.74 0.26
C ALA A 205 -19.65 0.26 -0.70
N PHE A 206 -19.56 0.00 -2.01
CA PHE A 206 -20.08 0.88 -3.06
C PHE A 206 -19.51 2.31 -3.01
N ALA A 207 -18.28 2.46 -2.50
CA ALA A 207 -17.56 3.71 -2.48
C ALA A 207 -17.14 4.16 -3.88
N GLU A 208 -16.93 5.45 -4.06
CA GLU A 208 -16.62 6.09 -5.35
C GLU A 208 -15.44 5.43 -6.06
N GLY A 209 -14.42 5.01 -5.31
CA GLY A 209 -13.23 4.34 -5.83
C GLY A 209 -13.44 2.92 -6.34
N THR A 210 -14.61 2.34 -6.08
CA THR A 210 -14.93 0.94 -6.40
C THR A 210 -16.15 0.84 -7.33
N LEU A 211 -16.75 1.98 -7.69
CA LEU A 211 -17.87 2.03 -8.62
C LEU A 211 -17.43 1.49 -9.99
N GLY A 212 -18.10 0.44 -10.44
CA GLY A 212 -17.79 -0.24 -11.69
C GLY A 212 -16.90 -1.47 -11.54
N HIS A 213 -16.44 -1.79 -10.32
CA HIS A 213 -15.92 -3.13 -10.01
C HIS A 213 -17.09 -4.10 -9.86
N GLU A 214 -16.92 -5.36 -10.26
CA GLU A 214 -17.98 -6.37 -10.22
C GLU A 214 -18.61 -6.49 -8.81
N HIS A 215 -17.78 -6.45 -7.78
CA HIS A 215 -18.23 -6.52 -6.38
C HIS A 215 -18.44 -5.14 -5.73
N ASN A 216 -18.00 -4.04 -6.34
CA ASN A 216 -18.02 -2.68 -5.76
C ASN A 216 -17.52 -2.63 -4.29
N LEU A 217 -16.44 -3.37 -4.02
CA LEU A 217 -15.75 -3.37 -2.72
C LEU A 217 -14.27 -3.08 -2.95
N SER A 218 -13.66 -2.32 -2.05
CA SER A 218 -12.20 -2.26 -1.97
C SER A 218 -11.68 -3.63 -1.54
N HIS A 219 -10.48 -4.02 -1.95
CA HIS A 219 -9.89 -5.22 -1.35
C HIS A 219 -9.75 -4.99 0.17
N PRO A 220 -10.19 -5.94 1.02
CA PRO A 220 -10.14 -5.76 2.47
C PRO A 220 -8.75 -5.39 3.00
N VAL A 221 -7.71 -5.90 2.33
CA VAL A 221 -6.30 -5.61 2.65
C VAL A 221 -5.97 -4.12 2.48
N ASP A 222 -6.48 -3.46 1.45
CA ASP A 222 -6.17 -2.05 1.15
C ASP A 222 -6.88 -1.11 2.13
N SER A 223 -8.16 -1.37 2.42
CA SER A 223 -8.91 -0.61 3.43
C SER A 223 -8.32 -0.81 4.82
N TYR A 224 -8.01 -2.04 5.21
CA TYR A 224 -7.40 -2.33 6.51
C TYR A 224 -6.04 -1.64 6.68
N GLN A 225 -5.18 -1.68 5.65
CA GLN A 225 -3.86 -1.07 5.73
C GLN A 225 -3.91 0.46 5.71
N THR A 226 -4.86 1.05 5.00
CA THR A 226 -5.12 2.49 5.05
C THR A 226 -5.57 2.91 6.45
N PHE A 227 -6.48 2.15 7.06
CA PHE A 227 -6.90 2.36 8.45
C PHE A 227 -5.72 2.29 9.42
N LEU A 228 -4.88 1.26 9.31
CA LEU A 228 -3.71 1.09 10.16
C LEU A 228 -2.68 2.20 9.96
N ALA A 229 -2.44 2.61 8.72
CA ALA A 229 -1.53 3.70 8.41
C ALA A 229 -2.03 5.02 9.02
N GLU A 230 -3.33 5.33 8.93
CA GLU A 230 -3.92 6.48 9.61
C GLU A 230 -3.75 6.40 11.12
N ALA A 231 -4.08 5.27 11.73
CA ALA A 231 -3.98 5.09 13.18
C ALA A 231 -2.55 5.20 13.69
N TRP A 232 -1.56 4.68 12.95
CA TRP A 232 -0.19 4.56 13.44
C TRP A 232 0.75 5.68 12.97
N LEU A 233 0.58 6.22 11.76
CA LEU A 233 1.40 7.35 11.29
C LEU A 233 1.02 8.65 11.99
N ASN A 234 -0.29 8.87 12.19
CA ASN A 234 -0.79 10.04 12.91
C ASN A 234 -0.83 9.82 14.43
N GLY A 235 -0.64 8.58 14.90
CA GLY A 235 -0.59 8.21 16.31
C GLY A 235 -1.85 8.62 17.06
N ASN A 236 -1.69 9.18 18.27
CA ASN A 236 -2.79 9.64 19.14
C ASN A 236 -3.56 10.86 18.59
N ALA A 237 -3.17 11.42 17.44
CA ALA A 237 -3.86 12.56 16.85
C ALA A 237 -5.17 12.17 16.13
N VAL A 238 -5.36 10.88 15.82
CA VAL A 238 -6.65 10.39 15.34
C VAL A 238 -7.51 10.05 16.55
N ASN A 239 -8.64 10.74 16.70
CA ASN A 239 -9.56 10.46 17.79
C ASN A 239 -10.04 9.00 17.67
N ALA A 240 -10.14 8.28 18.78
CA ALA A 240 -10.71 6.93 18.79
C ALA A 240 -12.12 6.91 18.18
N ASN A 241 -12.89 8.00 18.30
CA ASN A 241 -14.18 8.17 17.65
C ASN A 241 -14.07 8.29 16.12
N ASP A 242 -13.01 8.93 15.62
CA ASP A 242 -12.75 9.06 14.17
C ASP A 242 -12.32 7.70 13.59
N LEU A 243 -11.63 6.87 14.37
CA LEU A 243 -11.29 5.49 13.97
C LEU A 243 -12.48 4.54 14.10
N ALA A 244 -13.35 4.72 15.09
CA ALA A 244 -14.54 3.91 15.29
C ALA A 244 -15.50 4.00 14.09
N TYR A 245 -15.55 5.17 13.45
CA TYR A 245 -16.29 5.39 12.20
C TYR A 245 -15.86 4.42 11.07
N TYR A 246 -14.60 3.98 11.05
CA TYR A 246 -14.09 3.01 10.07
C TYR A 246 -14.23 1.54 10.50
N ALA A 247 -14.41 1.28 11.80
CA ALA A 247 -14.49 -0.07 12.36
C ALA A 247 -15.89 -0.68 12.26
N ASP A 248 -16.94 0.15 12.20
CA ASP A 248 -18.34 -0.29 12.23
C ASP A 248 -18.96 -0.46 10.85
N ILE A 249 -18.37 -1.34 10.04
CA ILE A 249 -19.08 -1.98 8.92
C ILE A 249 -19.66 -3.28 9.46
N SER A 250 -20.55 -3.17 10.45
CA SER A 250 -21.41 -4.28 10.78
C SER A 250 -22.34 -4.52 9.56
N LEU A 251 -22.12 -5.64 8.87
CA LEU A 251 -22.93 -6.12 7.74
C LEU A 251 -24.45 -6.18 8.04
N ALA A 252 -24.88 -5.97 9.28
CA ALA A 252 -26.26 -6.09 9.73
C ALA A 252 -27.03 -4.75 9.89
N GLY A 253 -26.35 -3.60 10.07
CA GLY A 253 -27.02 -2.35 10.51
C GLY A 253 -27.20 -1.26 9.44
N VAL A 254 -26.22 -1.11 8.54
CA VAL A 254 -26.10 0.08 7.67
C VAL A 254 -26.73 -0.11 6.27
N TRP A 255 -27.05 -1.35 5.90
CA TRP A 255 -27.45 -1.69 4.53
C TRP A 255 -28.88 -1.28 4.15
N ARG A 256 -29.79 -1.00 5.09
CA ARG A 256 -31.17 -0.62 4.73
C ARG A 256 -31.32 0.81 4.19
N PRO A 257 -30.72 1.87 4.79
CA PRO A 257 -30.95 3.24 4.31
C PRO A 257 -30.06 3.63 3.12
N VAL A 258 -28.80 3.18 3.09
CA VAL A 258 -27.80 3.61 2.09
C VAL A 258 -28.08 2.99 0.71
N LEU A 259 -28.48 1.72 0.65
CA LEU A 259 -28.91 1.09 -0.61
C LEU A 259 -30.14 1.76 -1.21
N HIS A 260 -31.11 2.19 -0.40
CA HIS A 260 -32.28 2.90 -0.91
C HIS A 260 -31.93 4.29 -1.49
N ALA A 261 -31.00 5.01 -0.86
CA ALA A 261 -30.58 6.33 -1.31
C ALA A 261 -29.68 6.29 -2.56
N GLN A 262 -28.75 5.33 -2.64
CA GLN A 262 -27.87 5.18 -3.81
C GLN A 262 -28.55 4.47 -4.98
N ALA A 263 -29.41 3.46 -4.76
CA ALA A 263 -30.20 2.85 -5.83
C ALA A 263 -31.21 3.83 -6.43
N GLY A 264 -31.78 4.74 -5.63
CA GLY A 264 -32.62 5.84 -6.13
C GLY A 264 -31.88 6.82 -7.04
N ARG A 265 -30.60 7.08 -6.78
CA ARG A 265 -29.74 7.96 -7.61
C ARG A 265 -29.18 7.27 -8.85
N ALA A 266 -28.81 6.00 -8.75
CA ALA A 266 -28.38 5.20 -9.89
C ALA A 266 -29.53 5.01 -10.90
N CYS A 267 -30.76 4.77 -10.43
CA CYS A 267 -31.94 4.66 -11.29
C CYS A 267 -32.29 5.98 -12.00
N ALA A 268 -32.05 7.13 -11.37
CA ALA A 268 -32.25 8.45 -11.98
C ALA A 268 -31.24 8.74 -13.11
N LEU A 269 -30.00 8.25 -13.00
CA LEU A 269 -28.96 8.39 -14.03
C LEU A 269 -29.19 7.46 -15.24
N THR A 270 -29.75 6.27 -15.03
CA THR A 270 -30.10 5.35 -16.14
C THR A 270 -31.31 5.86 -16.96
N VAL A 271 -32.25 6.57 -16.33
CA VAL A 271 -33.40 7.17 -17.04
C VAL A 271 -33.00 8.42 -17.83
N ALA A 272 -31.98 9.17 -17.39
CA ALA A 272 -31.46 10.34 -18.11
C ALA A 272 -30.55 9.98 -19.31
N GLY A 273 -29.95 8.78 -19.33
CA GLY A 273 -29.05 8.32 -20.39
C GLY A 273 -29.73 7.63 -21.58
N CYS A 274 -31.02 7.30 -21.50
CA CYS A 274 -31.75 6.58 -22.56
C CYS A 274 -32.46 7.53 -23.55
N GLY A 275 -31.77 8.60 -23.94
CA GLY A 275 -32.18 9.51 -25.01
C GLY A 275 -31.79 8.94 -26.38
N ARG A 276 -32.76 8.30 -27.04
CA ARG A 276 -32.77 7.81 -28.43
C ARG A 276 -31.71 8.44 -29.37
N ARG A 277 -30.75 7.63 -29.83
CA ARG A 277 -30.15 7.81 -31.17
C ARG A 277 -31.20 7.39 -32.20
N ALA A 278 -31.88 8.36 -32.79
CA ALA A 278 -32.67 8.13 -34.00
C ALA A 278 -31.73 8.11 -35.21
N ASN A 279 -31.78 7.00 -35.95
CA ASN A 279 -31.11 6.79 -37.22
C ASN A 279 -31.45 7.90 -38.22
N ARG A 280 -30.42 8.46 -38.88
CA ARG A 280 -30.58 9.19 -40.15
C ARG A 280 -30.18 8.25 -41.28
N HIS A 281 -31.14 7.95 -42.15
CA HIS A 281 -30.92 7.71 -43.57
C HIS A 281 -31.09 9.04 -44.30
#